data_AF-A0A946YJ10-F1
#
_entry.id   AF-A0A946YJ10-F1
#
_cell.length_a   1.000
_cell.length_b   1.000
_cell.length_c   1.000
_cell.angle_alpha   90.00
_cell.angle_beta   90.00
_cell.angle_gamma   90.00
#
_symmetry.space_group_name_H-M   'P 1'
#
loop_
_entity.id
_entity.type
_entity.pdbx_description
1 polymer ?
#
loop_
_entity_poly.entity_id
_entity_poly.type
_entity_poly.pdbx_seq_one_letter_code
_entity_poly.pdbx_strand_id
1 'polypeptide(L)'
;WRVWFSKNVGDDESYDPIQHAPSDDLSPGAVADLEDSVERIDHLVQQLSPRQRQAFLLRAWEGMDVAETAKIMKCSQGSVKTHYSRAVHFLREQLQENL
;
A
#
# COMPACT_ATOMS: atom_id res chain seq x y z
N TRP A 1 -23.43 19.41 -19.49
CA TRP A 1 -23.86 18.90 -20.81
C TRP A 1 -24.98 17.89 -20.55
N ARG A 2 -26.20 18.18 -21.02
CA ARG A 2 -27.42 17.43 -20.73
C ARG A 2 -27.63 16.30 -21.75
N VAL A 3 -28.10 15.14 -21.28
CA VAL A 3 -28.81 14.10 -22.04
C VAL A 3 -29.89 13.56 -21.09
N TRP A 4 -31.14 14.04 -21.19
CA TRP A 4 -32.25 13.30 -21.83
C TRP A 4 -32.48 11.94 -21.14
N PHE A 5 -33.23 11.85 -20.04
CA PHE A 5 -34.68 11.58 -20.08
C PHE A 5 -35.12 10.87 -21.37
N SER A 6 -34.69 9.63 -21.57
CA SER A 6 -35.43 8.69 -22.42
C SER A 6 -36.20 7.75 -21.50
N LYS A 7 -37.37 8.24 -21.06
CA LYS A 7 -38.40 7.40 -20.45
C LYS A 7 -39.01 6.58 -21.59
N ASN A 8 -38.45 5.40 -21.84
CA ASN A 8 -39.16 4.34 -22.54
C ASN A 8 -39.65 3.37 -21.46
N VAL A 9 -40.88 3.58 -21.00
CA VAL A 9 -41.58 2.60 -20.16
C VAL A 9 -42.19 1.59 -21.11
N GLY A 10 -41.49 0.46 -21.26
CA GLY A 10 -42.02 -0.78 -21.82
C GLY A 10 -41.45 -1.89 -20.96
N ASP A 11 -42.35 -2.69 -20.38
CA ASP A 11 -42.04 -3.86 -19.54
C ASP A 11 -40.99 -4.76 -20.19
N ASP A 12 -39.76 -4.67 -19.71
CA ASP A 12 -38.87 -5.80 -19.44
C ASP A 12 -37.76 -5.26 -18.53
N GLU A 13 -37.37 -6.03 -17.52
CA GLU A 13 -36.56 -5.63 -16.37
C GLU A 13 -35.39 -4.70 -16.74
N SER A 14 -35.55 -3.40 -16.43
CA SER A 14 -34.51 -2.39 -16.59
C SER A 14 -33.27 -2.82 -15.81
N TYR A 15 -32.24 -3.30 -16.50
CA TYR A 15 -30.89 -3.48 -15.95
C TYR A 15 -30.39 -2.13 -15.41
N ASP A 16 -30.59 -1.91 -14.12
CA ASP A 16 -30.08 -0.74 -13.40
C ASP A 16 -28.60 -1.00 -13.08
N PRO A 17 -27.65 -0.34 -13.77
CA PRO A 17 -26.23 -0.58 -13.58
C PRO A 17 -25.76 -0.20 -12.18
N ILE A 18 -26.52 0.64 -11.45
CA ILE A 18 -26.20 1.02 -10.07
C ILE A 18 -26.53 -0.13 -9.11
N GLN A 19 -27.60 -0.89 -9.36
CA GLN A 19 -27.97 -2.02 -8.49
C GLN A 19 -27.12 -3.28 -8.71
N HIS A 20 -26.47 -3.38 -9.88
CA HIS A 20 -25.57 -4.50 -10.22
C HIS A 20 -24.08 -4.11 -10.14
N ALA A 21 -23.77 -2.90 -9.65
CA ALA A 21 -22.40 -2.55 -9.34
C ALA A 21 -21.91 -3.50 -8.23
N PRO A 22 -20.72 -4.14 -8.37
CA PRO A 22 -20.12 -4.85 -7.26
C PRO A 22 -20.06 -3.89 -6.07
N SER A 23 -20.56 -4.36 -4.95
CA SER A 23 -20.58 -3.57 -3.73
C SER A 23 -19.15 -3.21 -3.32
N ASP A 24 -18.94 -1.97 -2.88
CA ASP A 24 -17.66 -1.50 -2.35
C ASP A 24 -17.28 -2.17 -1.01
N ASP A 25 -18.11 -3.11 -0.52
CA ASP A 25 -17.82 -3.86 0.69
C ASP A 25 -16.82 -4.98 0.41
N LEU A 26 -15.75 -5.00 1.20
CA LEU A 26 -14.82 -6.11 1.20
C LEU A 26 -15.54 -7.34 1.77
N SER A 27 -15.46 -8.47 1.07
CA SER A 27 -15.95 -9.73 1.61
C SER A 27 -15.17 -10.08 2.90
N PRO A 28 -15.77 -10.82 3.85
CA PRO A 28 -15.05 -11.22 5.06
C PRO A 28 -13.72 -11.95 4.79
N GLY A 29 -13.64 -12.72 3.70
CA GLY A 29 -12.39 -13.36 3.27
C GLY A 29 -11.34 -12.34 2.80
N ALA A 30 -11.75 -11.34 2.01
CA ALA A 30 -10.85 -10.28 1.57
C ALA A 30 -10.34 -9.41 2.73
N VAL A 31 -11.14 -9.22 3.79
CA VAL A 31 -10.69 -8.55 5.02
C VAL A 31 -9.64 -9.37 5.75
N ALA A 32 -9.87 -10.69 5.90
CA ALA A 32 -8.89 -11.58 6.54
C ALA A 32 -7.56 -11.63 5.76
N ASP A 33 -7.62 -11.74 4.43
CA ASP A 33 -6.42 -11.73 3.57
C ASP A 33 -5.61 -10.43 3.71
N LEU A 34 -6.31 -9.29 3.90
CA LEU A 34 -5.69 -7.99 4.13
C LEU A 34 -5.02 -7.94 5.52
N GLU A 35 -5.69 -8.42 6.56
CA GLU A 35 -5.14 -8.50 7.92
C GLU A 35 -3.86 -9.34 7.95
N ASP A 36 -3.88 -10.54 7.35
CA ASP A 36 -2.72 -11.42 7.22
C ASP A 36 -1.55 -10.73 6.47
N SER A 37 -1.87 -10.00 5.40
CA SER A 37 -0.89 -9.25 4.62
C SER A 37 -0.24 -8.12 5.43
N VAL A 38 -1.02 -7.40 6.24
CA VAL A 38 -0.54 -6.32 7.10
C VAL A 38 0.37 -6.88 8.20
N GLU A 39 -0.04 -7.95 8.89
CA GLU A 39 0.77 -8.60 9.93
C GLU A 39 2.11 -9.09 9.38
N ARG A 40 2.09 -9.67 8.17
CA ARG A 40 3.31 -10.12 7.50
C ARG A 40 4.26 -8.97 7.19
N ILE A 41 3.75 -7.86 6.65
CA ILE A 41 4.57 -6.67 6.37
C ILE A 41 5.19 -6.12 7.65
N ASP A 42 4.41 -6.01 8.73
CA ASP A 42 4.91 -5.53 10.01
C ASP A 42 6.04 -6.44 10.53
N HIS A 43 5.83 -7.76 10.50
CA HIS A 43 6.85 -8.72 10.90
C HIS A 43 8.15 -8.58 10.09
N LEU A 44 8.06 -8.42 8.77
CA LEU A 44 9.25 -8.22 7.91
C LEU A 44 9.97 -6.90 8.20
N VAL A 45 9.24 -5.81 8.44
CA VAL A 45 9.83 -4.53 8.86
C VAL A 45 10.54 -4.68 10.20
N GLN A 46 10.00 -5.51 11.11
CA GLN A 46 10.65 -5.84 12.38
C GLN A 46 11.90 -6.72 12.26
N GLN A 47 12.15 -7.36 11.12
CA GLN A 47 13.40 -8.10 10.88
C GLN A 47 14.54 -7.23 10.34
N LEU A 48 14.23 -6.04 9.80
CA LEU A 48 15.26 -5.10 9.35
C LEU A 48 16.19 -4.69 10.49
N SER A 49 17.49 -4.56 10.18
CA SER A 49 18.45 -3.98 11.14
C SER A 49 18.00 -2.56 11.56
N PRO A 50 18.32 -2.09 12.78
CA PRO A 50 17.79 -0.82 13.30
C PRO A 50 18.00 0.37 12.36
N ARG A 51 19.17 0.44 11.69
CA ARG A 51 19.47 1.53 10.75
C ARG A 51 18.70 1.41 9.43
N GLN A 52 18.50 0.21 8.92
CA GLN A 52 17.66 -0.04 7.74
C GLN A 52 16.21 0.30 8.02
N ARG A 53 15.67 -0.15 9.16
CA ARG A 53 14.30 0.15 9.60
C ARG A 53 14.08 1.65 9.75
N GLN A 54 15.00 2.34 10.44
CA GLN A 54 14.91 3.79 10.62
C GLN A 54 14.91 4.52 9.27
N ALA A 55 15.82 4.16 8.36
CA ALA A 55 15.84 4.76 7.02
C ALA A 55 14.56 4.47 6.24
N PHE A 56 14.03 3.25 6.31
CA PHE A 56 12.81 2.85 5.63
C PHE A 56 11.58 3.62 6.13
N LEU A 57 11.35 3.66 7.45
CA LEU A 57 10.21 4.36 8.04
C LEU A 57 10.24 5.85 7.69
N LEU A 58 11.38 6.53 7.90
CA LEU A 58 11.48 7.96 7.61
C LEU A 58 11.25 8.29 6.12
N ARG A 59 11.69 7.41 5.21
CA ARG A 59 11.64 7.67 3.77
C ARG A 59 10.35 7.23 3.10
N ALA A 60 9.84 6.04 3.46
CA ALA A 60 8.69 5.43 2.80
C ALA A 60 7.38 5.68 3.56
N TRP A 61 7.43 5.75 4.90
CA TRP A 61 6.25 5.97 5.73
C TRP A 61 6.03 7.46 6.01
N GLU A 62 7.06 8.15 6.49
CA GLU A 62 7.00 9.59 6.81
C GLU A 62 7.23 10.50 5.59
N GLY A 63 7.66 9.94 4.46
CA GLY A 63 7.84 10.69 3.21
C GLY A 63 9.00 11.69 3.20
N MET A 64 9.94 11.61 4.14
CA MET A 64 11.04 12.58 4.27
C MET A 64 12.05 12.49 3.12
N ASP A 65 12.73 13.59 2.83
CA ASP A 65 13.81 13.59 1.86
C ASP A 65 15.12 12.98 2.43
N VAL A 66 16.15 12.78 1.59
CA VAL A 66 17.42 12.15 2.00
C VAL A 66 18.19 13.04 2.99
N ALA A 67 18.14 14.36 2.81
CA ALA A 67 18.87 15.31 3.63
C ALA A 67 18.23 15.43 5.03
N GLU A 68 16.91 15.48 5.12
CA GLU A 68 16.15 15.47 6.36
C GLU A 68 16.36 14.16 7.13
N THR A 69 16.24 13.03 6.43
CA THR A 69 16.51 11.70 7.01
C THR A 69 17.93 11.61 7.57
N ALA A 70 18.93 12.13 6.84
CA ALA A 70 20.33 12.12 7.28
C ALA A 70 20.55 12.92 8.58
N LYS A 71 19.86 14.07 8.72
CA LYS A 71 19.88 14.87 9.95
C LYS A 71 19.32 14.09 11.14
N ILE A 72 18.16 13.45 10.98
CA ILE A 72 17.51 12.66 12.05
C ILE A 72 18.36 11.43 12.41
N MET A 73 18.85 10.71 11.41
CA MET A 73 19.68 9.52 11.61
C MET A 73 21.09 9.86 12.12
N LYS A 74 21.49 11.13 12.11
CA LYS A 74 22.84 11.61 12.44
C LYS A 74 23.92 10.86 11.65
N CYS A 75 23.71 10.74 10.33
CA CYS A 75 24.63 10.05 9.42
C CYS A 75 24.74 10.80 8.08
N SER A 76 25.57 10.30 7.16
CA SER A 76 25.70 10.90 5.83
C SER A 76 24.49 10.58 4.94
N GLN A 77 24.20 11.44 3.96
CA GLN A 77 23.20 11.15 2.93
C GLN A 77 23.50 9.85 2.16
N GLY A 78 24.78 9.51 1.97
CA GLY A 78 25.20 8.23 1.37
C GLY A 78 24.78 7.04 2.24
N SER A 79 25.01 7.14 3.56
CA SER A 79 24.58 6.13 4.52
C SER A 79 23.07 5.93 4.51
N VAL A 80 22.28 7.01 4.44
CA VAL A 80 20.81 6.92 4.29
C VAL A 80 20.44 6.13 3.05
N LYS A 81 21.00 6.48 1.88
CA LYS A 81 20.72 5.78 0.62
C LYS A 81 21.06 4.29 0.71
N THR A 82 22.21 3.94 1.31
CA THR A 82 22.62 2.54 1.50
C THR A 82 21.69 1.78 2.43
N HIS A 83 21.32 2.36 3.57
CA HIS A 83 20.40 1.70 4.50
C HIS A 83 19.01 1.53 3.89
N TYR A 84 18.50 2.58 3.21
CA TYR A 84 17.20 2.54 2.55
C TYR A 84 17.17 1.52 1.42
N SER A 85 18.17 1.50 0.52
CA SER A 85 18.18 0.56 -0.61
C SER A 85 18.25 -0.89 -0.14
N ARG A 86 19.07 -1.19 0.87
CA ARG A 86 19.15 -2.53 1.46
C ARG A 86 17.85 -2.93 2.17
N ALA A 87 17.18 -1.99 2.84
CA ALA A 87 15.88 -2.26 3.45
C ALA A 87 14.83 -2.63 2.40
N VAL A 88 14.72 -1.83 1.33
CA VAL A 88 13.77 -2.08 0.23
C VAL A 88 14.08 -3.39 -0.48
N HIS A 89 15.35 -3.70 -0.70
CA HIS A 89 15.76 -4.97 -1.31
C HIS A 89 15.31 -6.17 -0.48
N PHE A 90 15.64 -6.19 0.81
CA PHE A 90 15.22 -7.24 1.75
C PHE A 90 13.70 -7.41 1.75
N LEU A 91 12.94 -6.32 1.89
CA LEU A 91 11.48 -6.39 1.92
C LEU A 91 10.90 -6.93 0.61
N ARG A 92 11.47 -6.56 -0.54
CA ARG A 92 11.03 -7.08 -1.85
C ARG A 92 11.29 -8.57 -1.98
N GLU A 93 12.48 -9.03 -1.62
CA GLU A 93 12.82 -10.47 -1.66
C GLU A 93 11.87 -11.27 -0.79
N GLN A 94 11.64 -10.84 0.45
CA GLN A 94 10.77 -11.56 1.39
C GLN A 94 9.28 -11.52 1.02
N LEU A 95 8.83 -10.46 0.34
CA LEU A 95 7.47 -10.41 -0.18
C LEU A 95 7.30 -11.34 -1.39
N GLN A 96 8.28 -11.36 -2.31
CA GLN A 96 8.26 -12.22 -3.49
C GLN A 96 8.42 -13.71 -3.16
N GLU A 97 9.22 -14.07 -2.17
CA GLU A 97 9.45 -15.48 -1.79
C GLU A 97 8.22 -16.18 -1.20
N ASN A 98 7.20 -15.43 -0.75
CA ASN A 98 5.96 -16.04 -0.27
C ASN A 98 4.71 -15.47 -0.96
N LEU A 99 4.82 -15.18 -2.26
CA LEU A 99 3.71 -15.06 -3.22
C LEU A 99 3.73 -16.28 -4.14
#